data_AF-A0A1Q2HUC8-F1
#
_entry.id   AF-A0A1Q2HUC8-F1
#
_cell.length_a   1.000
_cell.length_b   1.000
_cell.length_c   1.000
_cell.angle_alpha   90.00
_cell.angle_beta   90.00
_cell.angle_gamma   90.00
#
_symmetry.space_group_name_H-M   'P 1'
#
loop_
_entity.id
_entity.type
_entity.pdbx_description
1 polymer ?
#
loop_
_entity_poly.entity_id
_entity_poly.type
_entity_poly.pdbx_seq_one_letter_code
_entity_poly.pdbx_strand_id
1 'polypeptide(L)'
;MDPIVGPDLDISAMRAHFTAAISAHEEGRSNLQRNQVPLSTADFGEGFASHGREVIESLESLRRTTHQFLLAREQSWGSILSLIDDIEERDTTASDELRGVTGR
;
A
#
# COMPACT_ATOMS: atom_id res chain seq x y z
N MET A 1 -26.94 20.59 -25.81
CA MET A 1 -26.16 19.45 -25.29
C MET A 1 -25.74 19.86 -23.92
N ASP A 2 -26.29 19.22 -22.88
CA ASP A 2 -25.80 19.44 -21.53
C ASP A 2 -24.40 18.84 -21.42
N PRO A 3 -23.42 19.54 -20.83
CA PRO A 3 -22.12 18.95 -20.56
C PRO A 3 -22.32 17.74 -19.65
N ILE A 4 -21.70 16.61 -19.99
CA ILE A 4 -21.60 15.48 -19.07
C ILE A 4 -20.71 15.95 -17.92
N VAL A 5 -21.34 16.41 -16.83
CA VAL A 5 -20.63 16.74 -15.60
C VAL A 5 -20.28 15.40 -14.94
N GLY A 6 -19.02 14.99 -15.10
CA GLY A 6 -18.47 13.89 -14.33
C GLY A 6 -18.48 14.21 -12.83
N PRO A 7 -18.39 13.21 -11.96
CA PRO A 7 -18.28 13.45 -10.52
C PRO A 7 -17.05 14.33 -10.24
N ASP A 8 -17.26 15.43 -9.49
CA ASP A 8 -16.19 16.29 -8.99
C ASP A 8 -15.45 15.53 -7.88
N LEU A 9 -14.45 14.74 -8.29
CA LEU A 9 -13.61 13.95 -7.40
C LEU A 9 -12.52 14.86 -6.83
N ASP A 10 -12.45 14.95 -5.51
CA ASP A 10 -11.35 15.64 -4.82
C ASP A 10 -10.06 14.80 -4.93
N ILE A 11 -9.34 15.02 -6.03
CA ILE A 11 -8.07 14.35 -6.36
C ILE A 11 -7.04 14.56 -5.25
N SER A 12 -7.01 15.76 -4.64
CA SER A 12 -6.07 16.07 -3.57
C SER A 12 -6.36 15.26 -2.31
N ALA A 13 -7.63 15.14 -1.93
CA ALA A 13 -8.05 14.31 -0.79
C ALA A 13 -7.77 12.82 -1.06
N MET A 14 -8.02 12.33 -2.26
CA MET A 14 -7.70 10.94 -2.63
C MET A 14 -6.19 10.67 -2.56
N ARG A 15 -5.37 11.58 -3.10
CA ARG A 15 -3.91 11.46 -3.06
C ARG A 15 -3.40 11.44 -1.62
N ALA A 16 -3.91 12.34 -0.77
CA ALA A 16 -3.56 12.37 0.65
C ALA A 16 -3.95 11.07 1.37
N HIS A 17 -5.16 10.56 1.11
CA HIS A 17 -5.64 9.32 1.71
C HIS A 17 -4.77 8.12 1.35
N PHE A 18 -4.51 7.88 0.07
CA PHE A 18 -3.73 6.73 -0.37
C PHE A 18 -2.26 6.83 0.03
N THR A 19 -1.68 8.04 0.03
CA THR A 19 -0.31 8.26 0.54
C THR A 19 -0.22 7.89 2.02
N ALA A 20 -1.18 8.35 2.84
CA ALA A 20 -1.22 8.01 4.26
C ALA A 20 -1.39 6.49 4.49
N ALA A 21 -2.21 5.83 3.66
CA ALA A 21 -2.41 4.38 3.74
C ALA A 21 -1.13 3.59 3.42
N ILE A 22 -0.39 4.01 2.38
CA ILE A 22 0.92 3.44 2.01
C ILE A 22 1.90 3.61 3.18
N SER A 23 2.08 4.84 3.69
CA SER A 23 3.02 5.10 4.79
C SER A 23 2.72 4.28 6.04
N ALA A 24 1.44 4.10 6.39
CA ALA A 24 1.04 3.25 7.52
C ALA A 24 1.44 1.77 7.33
N HIS A 25 1.41 1.26 6.09
CA HIS A 25 1.79 -0.12 5.79
C HIS A 25 3.30 -0.28 5.74
N GLU A 26 4.03 0.68 5.20
CA GLU A 26 5.49 0.74 5.23
C GLU A 26 6.01 0.76 6.68
N GLU A 27 5.37 1.56 7.53
CA GLU A 27 5.65 1.59 8.96
C GLU A 27 5.34 0.24 9.61
N GLY A 28 4.20 -0.38 9.27
CA GLY A 28 3.84 -1.72 9.71
C GLY A 28 4.89 -2.77 9.35
N ARG A 29 5.42 -2.75 8.12
CA ARG A 29 6.49 -3.67 7.68
C ARG A 29 7.79 -3.41 8.44
N SER A 30 8.14 -2.13 8.62
CA SER A 30 9.32 -1.74 9.39
C SER A 30 9.21 -2.18 10.86
N ASN A 31 8.03 -2.03 11.46
CA ASN A 31 7.74 -2.49 12.81
C ASN A 31 7.84 -4.01 12.95
N LEU A 32 7.37 -4.77 11.94
CA LEU A 32 7.47 -6.22 11.92
C LEU A 32 8.93 -6.70 11.87
N GLN A 33 9.81 -5.95 11.20
CA GLN A 33 11.25 -6.25 11.18
C GLN A 33 11.94 -5.86 12.50
N ARG A 34 11.64 -4.67 13.04
CA ARG A 34 12.24 -4.17 14.28
C ARG A 34 11.89 -5.00 15.52
N ASN A 35 10.67 -5.52 15.59
CA ASN A 35 10.16 -6.25 16.75
C ASN A 35 10.28 -7.77 16.60
N GLN A 36 11.23 -8.24 15.79
CA GLN A 36 11.50 -9.68 15.69
C GLN A 36 12.06 -10.18 17.02
N VAL A 37 11.39 -11.17 17.61
CA VAL A 37 11.89 -11.87 18.80
C VAL A 37 12.81 -13.00 18.33
N PRO A 38 14.10 -12.98 18.68
CA PRO A 38 15.00 -14.10 18.40
C PRO A 38 14.62 -15.26 19.32
N LEU A 39 14.03 -16.31 18.75
CA LEU A 39 13.68 -17.52 19.46
C LEU A 39 14.61 -18.66 19.04
N SER A 40 15.03 -19.43 20.02
CA SER A 40 15.76 -20.68 19.84
C SER A 40 14.96 -21.84 20.43
N THR A 41 15.21 -23.06 19.97
CA THR A 41 14.55 -24.24 20.55
C THR A 41 14.94 -24.45 22.02
N ALA A 42 16.04 -23.87 22.49
CA ALA A 42 16.47 -23.94 23.89
C ALA A 42 15.58 -23.12 24.82
N ASP A 43 14.92 -22.09 24.32
CA ASP A 43 14.03 -21.21 25.10
C ASP A 43 12.73 -21.92 25.56
N PHE A 44 12.42 -23.07 24.96
CA PHE A 44 11.22 -23.86 25.25
C PHE A 44 11.44 -24.90 26.37
N GLY A 45 12.67 -25.05 26.86
CA GLY A 45 13.02 -26.01 27.91
C GLY A 45 13.35 -27.42 27.40
N GLU A 46 13.94 -28.21 28.30
CA GLU A 46 14.41 -29.57 28.01
C GLU A 46 13.24 -30.49 27.61
N GLY A 47 13.43 -31.30 26.57
CA GLY A 47 12.40 -32.21 26.05
C GLY A 47 11.40 -31.57 25.07
N PHE A 48 11.36 -30.24 24.93
CA PHE A 48 10.39 -29.54 24.07
C PHE A 48 10.95 -29.07 22.72
N ALA A 49 12.18 -29.43 22.36
CA ALA A 49 12.85 -28.91 21.17
C ALA A 49 12.05 -29.11 19.85
N SER A 50 11.30 -30.21 19.71
CA SER A 50 10.45 -30.44 18.53
C SER A 50 9.28 -29.45 18.48
N HIS A 51 8.53 -29.31 19.57
CA HIS A 51 7.43 -28.34 19.67
C HIS A 51 7.93 -26.90 19.55
N GLY A 52 9.09 -26.58 20.14
CA GLY A 52 9.72 -25.27 20.00
C GLY A 52 10.06 -24.94 18.55
N ARG A 53 10.54 -25.93 17.77
CA ARG A 53 10.80 -25.75 16.35
C ARG A 53 9.52 -25.45 15.57
N GLU A 54 8.45 -26.19 15.81
CA GLU A 54 7.16 -25.97 15.14
C GLU A 54 6.59 -24.57 15.43
N VAL A 55 6.72 -24.09 16.67
CA VAL A 55 6.31 -22.73 17.05
C VAL A 55 7.17 -21.68 16.32
N ILE A 56 8.49 -21.85 16.30
CA ILE A 56 9.40 -20.93 15.60
C ILE A 56 9.04 -20.87 14.10
N GLU A 57 8.89 -22.02 13.44
CA GLU A 57 8.53 -22.09 12.02
C GLU A 57 7.16 -21.44 11.73
N SER A 58 6.18 -21.66 12.63
CA SER A 58 4.85 -21.06 12.51
C SER A 58 4.90 -19.53 12.63
N LEU A 59 5.68 -19.01 13.59
CA LEU A 59 5.87 -17.57 13.78
C LEU A 59 6.61 -16.94 12.59
N GLU A 60 7.63 -17.60 12.04
CA GLU A 60 8.32 -17.16 10.84
C GLU A 60 7.40 -17.14 9.61
N SER A 61 6.57 -18.17 9.47
CA SER A 61 5.58 -18.26 8.39
C SER A 61 4.52 -17.16 8.48
N LEU A 62 4.00 -16.90 9.69
CA LEU A 62 3.07 -15.81 9.94
C LEU A 62 3.70 -14.46 9.60
N ARG A 63 4.93 -14.22 10.07
CA ARG A 63 5.67 -12.99 9.78
C ARG A 63 5.85 -12.77 8.28
N ARG A 64 6.28 -13.80 7.55
CA ARG A 64 6.46 -13.74 6.09
C ARG A 64 5.14 -13.41 5.39
N THR A 65 4.05 -14.05 5.81
CA THR A 65 2.72 -13.83 5.23
C THR A 65 2.23 -12.41 5.50
N THR A 66 2.35 -11.91 6.72
CA THR A 66 2.01 -10.53 7.08
C THR A 66 2.82 -9.52 6.27
N HIS A 67 4.12 -9.75 6.13
CA HIS A 67 4.98 -8.88 5.32
C HIS A 67 4.53 -8.84 3.85
N GLN A 68 4.21 -9.99 3.26
CA GLN A 68 3.72 -10.08 1.89
C GLN A 68 2.37 -9.37 1.71
N PHE A 69 1.46 -9.51 2.68
CA PHE A 69 0.16 -8.83 2.65
C PHE A 69 0.32 -7.30 2.68
N LEU A 70 1.14 -6.78 3.59
CA LEU A 70 1.37 -5.33 3.70
C LEU A 70 1.98 -4.75 2.40
N LEU A 71 2.98 -5.43 1.84
CA LEU A 71 3.62 -5.04 0.59
C LEU A 71 2.66 -5.08 -0.61
N ALA A 72 1.78 -6.08 -0.67
CA ALA A 72 0.76 -6.16 -1.73
C ALA A 72 -0.25 -5.01 -1.63
N ARG A 73 -0.58 -4.59 -0.39
CA ARG A 73 -1.50 -3.47 -0.16
C ARG A 73 -0.87 -2.13 -0.54
N GLU A 74 0.40 -1.91 -0.19
CA GLU A 74 1.19 -0.75 -0.65
C GLU A 74 1.16 -0.62 -2.18
N GLN A 75 1.49 -1.71 -2.91
CA GLN A 75 1.47 -1.73 -4.37
C GLN A 75 0.08 -1.46 -4.97
N SER A 76 -0.96 -1.99 -4.34
CA SER A 76 -2.34 -1.78 -4.80
C SER A 76 -2.74 -0.30 -4.73
N TRP A 77 -2.38 0.39 -3.64
CA TRP A 77 -2.65 1.82 -3.53
C TRP A 77 -1.74 2.66 -4.41
N GLY A 78 -0.47 2.26 -4.59
CA GLY A 78 0.41 2.89 -5.57
C GLY A 78 -0.16 2.84 -6.98
N SER A 79 -0.76 1.72 -7.37
CA SER A 79 -1.43 1.59 -8.67
C SER A 79 -2.66 2.49 -8.79
N ILE A 80 -3.42 2.68 -7.70
CA ILE A 80 -4.55 3.62 -7.67
C ILE A 80 -4.06 5.06 -7.82
N LEU A 81 -2.96 5.43 -7.15
CA LEU A 81 -2.35 6.76 -7.30
C LEU A 81 -1.90 7.01 -8.75
N SER A 82 -1.25 6.04 -9.39
CA SER A 82 -0.86 6.18 -10.80
C SER A 82 -2.08 6.39 -11.73
N LEU A 83 -3.18 5.68 -11.48
CA LEU A 83 -4.42 5.88 -12.26
C LEU A 83 -5.02 7.29 -12.06
N ILE A 84 -4.92 7.83 -10.84
CA ILE A 84 -5.36 9.20 -10.54
C ILE A 84 -4.48 10.21 -11.30
N ASP A 85 -3.16 10.02 -11.29
CA ASP A 85 -2.21 10.87 -12.00
C ASP A 85 -2.50 10.87 -13.51
N ASP A 86 -2.74 9.69 -14.10
CA ASP A 86 -3.10 9.54 -15.51
C ASP A 86 -4.40 10.28 -15.90
N ILE A 87 -5.38 10.33 -14.99
CA ILE A 87 -6.65 11.05 -15.22
C ILE A 87 -6.42 12.55 -15.19
N GLU A 88 -5.66 13.06 -14.21
CA GLU A 88 -5.35 14.48 -14.04
C GLU A 88 -4.54 15.03 -15.24
N GLU A 89 -3.59 14.25 -15.75
CA GLU A 89 -2.80 14.62 -16.95
C GLU A 89 -3.68 14.73 -18.21
N ARG A 90 -4.62 13.79 -18.38
CA ARG A 90 -5.55 13.80 -19.52
C ARG A 90 -6.54 14.97 -19.45
N ASP A 91 -7.05 15.28 -18.27
CA ASP A 91 -7.99 16.39 -18.08
C ASP A 91 -7.30 17.75 -18.35
N THR A 92 -6.05 17.89 -17.91
CA THR A 92 -5.21 19.06 -18.20
C THR A 92 -4.98 19.22 -19.70
N THR A 93 -4.61 18.13 -20.38
CA THR A 93 -4.38 18.13 -21.84
C THR A 93 -5.63 18.52 -22.62
N ALA A 94 -6.78 17.93 -22.29
CA ALA A 94 -8.06 18.25 -22.94
C ALA A 94 -8.47 19.71 -22.71
N SER A 95 -8.23 20.24 -21.51
CA SER A 95 -8.51 21.65 -21.17
C SER A 95 -7.65 22.63 -21.96
N ASP A 96 -6.36 22.31 -22.18
CA ASP A 96 -5.44 23.13 -22.98
C ASP A 96 -5.81 23.11 -24.47
N GLU A 97 -6.22 21.97 -25.02
CA GLU A 97 -6.72 21.86 -26.40
C GLU A 97 -7.99 22.71 -26.61
N LEU A 98 -8.93 22.67 -25.66
CA LEU A 98 -10.16 23.47 -25.72
C LEU A 98 -9.87 24.99 -25.64
N ARG A 99 -8.94 25.41 -24.79
CA ARG A 99 -8.48 26.82 -24.70
C ARG A 99 -7.79 27.27 -25.99
N GLY A 100 -7.00 26.42 -26.62
CA GLY A 100 -6.34 26.71 -27.90
C GLY A 100 -7.30 26.92 -29.07
N VAL A 101 -8.45 26.24 -29.06
CA VAL A 101 -9.49 26.38 -30.10
C VAL A 101 -10.40 27.60 -29.88
N THR A 102 -10.70 27.96 -28.63
CA THR A 102 -11.55 29.13 -28.31
C THR A 102 -10.82 30.47 -28.33
N GLY A 103 -9.49 30.47 -28.36
CA GLY A 103 -8.65 31.68 -28.44
C GLY A 103 -8.29 32.15 -29.86
N ARG A 104 -8.89 31.59 -30.92
CA ARG A 104 -8.63 31.94 -32.33
C ARG A 104 -9.87 32.54 -32.99
#